data_AF-A0A6B2L4U2-F1
#
_entry.id   AF-A0A6B2L4U2-F1
#
_cell.length_a   1.000
_cell.length_b   1.000
_cell.length_c   1.000
_cell.angle_alpha   90.00
_cell.angle_beta   90.00
_cell.angle_gamma   90.00
#
_symmetry.space_group_name_H-M   'P 1'
#
loop_
_entity.id
_entity.type
_entity.pdbx_description
1 polymer ?
#
loop_
_entity_poly.entity_id
_entity_poly.type
_entity_poly.pdbx_seq_one_letter_code
_entity_poly.pdbx_strand_id
1 'polypeptide(L)'
;MESYSNQKDIERMEHFYHGVDQNQLVLPMVILKYPGSSYEENEVGTPLDHVLSLLKIAYPMFNLKGWLFKSSLVSIHYWSEHSIQLFLTQLGLDLMIKNISDWYNANSQTFLEECPSLLKKFNYSMITLITSQLPQFVFQPWLFKNAPRYFWQSESNQLSFLDWVCTRERYTQFSDCYICTSKKMLSYGGDGLLDKYNGSFMSVLQALYPMFTWMPWKFSKSPFLFTEKQANKWRLIKFCSEKLKISDWNDWYRISRGQLLKLGVFHVIRKLGGLEDLLKEFFPYHPWDSRLLTFQGKKAGQRYLLRSLCEIFPNHRIYEEYSHPTLKFPSKRPITLDVYIPQLNLAFEYQGIQHYQDTSFFGKTQTRKTRDDTKLKICADHNLQIIDIPYWWPGDKDFLLDELKKRNIKV
;
A
#
# COMPACT_ATOMS: atom_id res chain seq x y z
N MET A 1 -12.86 3.18 16.46
CA MET A 1 -13.21 1.99 15.67
C MET A 1 -14.60 2.22 15.12
N GLU A 2 -14.76 2.25 13.79
CA GLU A 2 -16.11 2.26 13.17
C GLU A 2 -16.84 0.98 13.61
N SER A 3 -18.13 1.09 13.96
CA SER A 3 -18.90 0.02 14.58
C SER A 3 -18.98 -1.20 13.66
N TYR A 4 -18.35 -2.30 14.07
CA TYR A 4 -18.35 -3.57 13.32
C TYR A 4 -19.66 -4.36 13.44
N SER A 5 -20.70 -3.80 14.05
CA SER A 5 -21.94 -4.52 14.30
C SER A 5 -22.95 -4.22 13.20
N ASN A 6 -23.23 -5.21 12.35
CA ASN A 6 -24.43 -5.18 11.52
C ASN A 6 -25.67 -5.40 12.42
N GLN A 7 -26.84 -4.94 12.02
CA GLN A 7 -28.10 -5.11 12.75
C GLN A 7 -28.33 -6.57 13.18
N LYS A 8 -27.97 -7.53 12.32
CA LYS A 8 -28.03 -8.97 12.64
C LYS A 8 -27.13 -9.39 13.80
N ASP A 9 -25.97 -8.76 13.96
CA ASP A 9 -25.06 -9.06 15.06
C ASP A 9 -25.56 -8.46 16.38
N ILE A 10 -26.27 -7.33 16.32
CA ILE A 10 -26.98 -6.74 17.46
C ILE A 10 -28.09 -7.67 17.91
N GLU A 11 -28.95 -8.13 17.00
CA GLU A 11 -30.03 -9.09 17.29
C GLU A 11 -29.50 -10.42 17.88
N ARG A 12 -28.39 -10.94 17.35
CA ARG A 12 -27.72 -12.13 17.89
C ARG A 12 -27.13 -11.90 19.28
N MET A 13 -26.63 -10.70 19.57
CA MET A 13 -26.13 -10.32 20.89
C MET A 13 -27.27 -10.18 21.90
N GLU A 14 -28.36 -9.53 21.52
CA GLU A 14 -29.58 -9.46 22.33
C GLU A 14 -30.10 -10.87 22.65
N HIS A 15 -30.20 -11.75 21.65
CA HIS A 15 -30.58 -13.15 21.87
C HIS A 15 -29.60 -13.89 22.80
N PHE A 16 -28.30 -13.62 22.71
CA PHE A 16 -27.30 -14.23 23.60
C PHE A 16 -27.50 -13.78 25.06
N TYR A 17 -27.78 -12.50 25.30
CA TYR A 17 -28.01 -11.97 26.65
C TYR A 17 -29.41 -12.30 27.20
N HIS A 18 -30.42 -12.45 26.35
CA HIS A 18 -31.80 -12.78 26.72
C HIS A 18 -32.10 -14.28 26.80
N GLY A 19 -31.34 -15.13 26.10
CA GLY A 19 -31.48 -16.59 26.14
C GLY A 19 -31.01 -17.21 27.47
N VAL A 20 -30.33 -16.42 28.30
CA VAL A 20 -30.03 -16.74 29.68
C VAL A 20 -31.13 -16.10 30.52
N ASP A 21 -32.04 -16.90 31.07
CA ASP A 21 -33.21 -16.45 31.84
C ASP A 21 -32.78 -15.58 33.05
N GLN A 22 -32.78 -14.25 32.85
CA GLN A 22 -32.32 -13.28 33.84
C GLN A 22 -33.29 -13.15 35.04
N ASN A 23 -34.47 -13.77 34.96
CA ASN A 23 -35.52 -13.74 35.97
C ASN A 23 -35.51 -14.93 36.92
N GLN A 24 -34.55 -15.86 36.79
CA GLN A 24 -34.40 -16.94 37.76
C GLN A 24 -33.76 -16.42 39.05
N LEU A 25 -34.38 -16.76 40.18
CA LEU A 25 -33.93 -16.38 41.52
C LEU A 25 -32.43 -16.70 41.66
N VAL A 26 -31.65 -15.72 42.15
CA VAL A 26 -30.30 -15.98 42.64
C VAL A 26 -30.47 -16.52 44.05
N LEU A 27 -30.00 -17.73 44.32
CA LEU A 27 -29.99 -18.28 45.68
C LEU A 27 -29.14 -17.29 46.50
N PRO A 28 -29.69 -16.63 47.54
CA PRO A 28 -28.88 -15.81 48.42
C PRO A 28 -27.89 -16.77 49.09
N MET A 29 -26.67 -16.83 48.55
CA MET A 29 -25.66 -17.74 49.05
C MET A 29 -25.19 -17.20 50.39
N VAL A 30 -25.83 -17.71 51.45
CA VAL A 30 -25.25 -17.72 52.79
C VAL A 30 -23.86 -18.31 52.64
N ILE A 31 -22.86 -17.48 52.92
CA ILE A 31 -21.44 -17.81 52.85
C ILE A 31 -21.20 -19.02 53.77
N LEU A 32 -21.18 -20.22 53.21
CA LEU A 32 -20.58 -21.36 53.88
C LEU A 32 -19.07 -21.10 53.89
N LYS A 33 -18.60 -20.47 54.97
CA LYS A 33 -17.16 -20.38 55.27
C LYS A 33 -16.62 -21.81 55.38
N TYR A 34 -16.01 -22.30 54.31
CA TYR A 34 -15.20 -23.51 54.37
C TYR A 34 -13.85 -23.14 55.00
N PRO A 35 -13.49 -23.69 56.18
CA PRO A 35 -12.20 -23.42 56.79
C PRO A 35 -11.10 -24.06 55.93
N GLY A 36 -10.08 -23.26 55.62
CA GLY A 36 -9.06 -23.60 54.65
C GLY A 36 -8.26 -24.84 55.02
N SER A 37 -7.94 -25.62 53.99
CA SER A 37 -6.67 -26.31 53.85
C SER A 37 -6.33 -26.34 52.37
N SER A 38 -5.04 -26.23 52.03
CA SER A 38 -4.53 -26.35 50.67
C SER A 38 -4.90 -27.73 50.13
N TYR A 39 -5.77 -27.77 49.13
CA TYR A 39 -6.14 -28.99 48.42
C TYR A 39 -5.41 -29.04 47.09
N GLU A 40 -4.81 -30.19 46.79
CA GLU A 40 -4.31 -30.51 45.45
C GLU A 40 -5.48 -31.02 44.58
N GLU A 41 -5.56 -30.56 43.32
CA GLU A 41 -6.57 -31.00 42.35
C GLU A 41 -6.43 -32.52 42.11
N ASN A 42 -7.45 -33.32 42.46
CA ASN A 42 -7.57 -34.72 42.02
C ASN A 42 -8.45 -34.80 40.76
N GLU A 43 -8.44 -35.94 40.05
CA GLU A 43 -9.18 -36.17 38.77
C GLU A 43 -10.71 -35.91 38.84
N VAL A 44 -11.28 -35.75 40.04
CA VAL A 44 -12.73 -35.61 40.29
C VAL A 44 -13.12 -34.16 40.65
N GLY A 45 -12.18 -33.21 40.69
CA GLY A 45 -12.42 -31.81 41.06
C GLY A 45 -12.31 -31.51 42.56
N THR A 46 -12.65 -30.29 42.97
CA THR A 46 -12.56 -29.82 44.36
C THR A 46 -13.79 -30.22 45.20
N PRO A 47 -13.71 -30.19 46.54
CA PRO A 47 -14.89 -30.30 47.40
C PRO A 47 -15.98 -29.26 47.08
N LEU A 48 -15.58 -28.05 46.63
CA LEU A 48 -16.54 -27.03 46.20
C LEU A 48 -17.27 -27.46 44.93
N ASP A 49 -16.60 -28.11 43.97
CA ASP A 49 -17.24 -28.59 42.74
C ASP A 49 -18.31 -29.65 43.04
N HIS A 50 -18.06 -30.54 44.01
CA HIS A 50 -19.05 -31.50 44.50
C HIS A 50 -20.24 -30.83 45.19
N VAL A 51 -20.01 -29.81 46.02
CA VAL A 51 -21.10 -29.05 46.65
C VAL A 51 -21.93 -28.32 45.59
N LEU A 52 -21.26 -27.68 44.62
CA LEU A 52 -21.93 -26.97 43.53
C LEU A 52 -22.71 -27.92 42.62
N SER A 53 -22.23 -29.14 42.37
CA SER A 53 -22.97 -30.14 41.59
C SER A 53 -24.21 -30.65 42.33
N LEU A 54 -24.11 -30.90 43.64
CA LEU A 54 -25.25 -31.27 44.48
C LEU A 54 -26.30 -30.14 44.55
N LEU A 55 -25.85 -28.88 44.69
CA LEU A 55 -26.75 -27.72 44.69
C LEU A 55 -27.45 -27.53 43.33
N LYS A 56 -26.75 -27.79 42.20
CA LYS A 56 -27.37 -27.78 40.86
C LYS A 56 -28.49 -28.84 40.75
N ILE A 57 -28.31 -30.00 41.36
CA ILE A 57 -29.32 -31.08 41.38
C ILE A 57 -30.49 -30.73 42.29
N ALA A 58 -30.21 -30.21 43.49
CA ALA A 58 -31.24 -29.88 44.49
C ALA A 58 -32.06 -28.64 44.11
N TYR A 59 -31.45 -27.68 43.41
CA TYR A 59 -32.04 -26.40 43.05
C TYR A 59 -31.84 -26.09 41.55
N PRO A 60 -32.42 -26.90 40.65
CA PRO A 60 -32.18 -26.77 39.21
C PRO A 60 -32.77 -25.49 38.61
N MET A 61 -33.69 -24.83 39.32
CA MET A 61 -34.29 -23.55 38.92
C MET A 61 -33.40 -22.33 39.24
N PHE A 62 -32.22 -22.52 39.82
CA PHE A 62 -31.34 -21.45 40.25
C PHE A 62 -30.02 -21.47 39.46
N ASN A 63 -29.65 -20.31 38.90
CA ASN A 63 -28.37 -20.13 38.21
C ASN A 63 -27.23 -19.96 39.23
N LEU A 64 -26.53 -21.05 39.53
CA LEU A 64 -25.42 -21.07 40.49
C LEU A 64 -24.14 -20.47 39.90
N LYS A 65 -23.81 -19.24 40.35
CA LYS A 65 -22.59 -18.50 40.00
C LYS A 65 -21.39 -18.95 40.84
N GLY A 66 -20.89 -20.16 40.56
CA GLY A 66 -19.77 -20.78 41.28
C GLY A 66 -18.45 -20.02 41.19
N TRP A 67 -18.29 -19.15 40.19
CA TRP A 67 -17.12 -18.27 40.07
C TRP A 67 -17.10 -17.11 41.07
N LEU A 68 -18.18 -16.86 41.81
CA LEU A 68 -18.18 -15.86 42.90
C LEU A 68 -17.46 -16.36 44.16
N PHE A 69 -17.11 -17.65 44.22
CA PHE A 69 -16.26 -18.20 45.28
C PHE A 69 -14.79 -17.87 45.01
N LYS A 70 -13.94 -18.03 46.02
CA LYS A 70 -12.49 -17.83 45.88
C LYS A 70 -11.97 -18.66 44.71
N SER A 71 -11.30 -18.01 43.76
CA SER A 71 -10.84 -18.63 42.51
C SER A 71 -9.98 -19.89 42.70
N SER A 72 -9.25 -19.98 43.81
CA SER A 72 -8.48 -21.18 44.19
C SER A 72 -9.33 -22.42 44.51
N LEU A 73 -10.64 -22.27 44.65
CA LEU A 73 -11.58 -23.34 44.98
C LEU A 73 -12.39 -23.81 43.77
N VAL A 74 -12.36 -23.10 42.65
CA VAL A 74 -13.11 -23.45 41.44
C VAL A 74 -12.17 -24.18 40.49
N SER A 75 -12.33 -25.50 40.32
CA SER A 75 -11.46 -26.26 39.42
C SER A 75 -11.86 -26.11 37.95
N ILE A 76 -11.04 -26.68 37.06
CA ILE A 76 -11.35 -26.81 35.63
C ILE A 76 -12.64 -27.61 35.35
N HIS A 77 -13.08 -28.48 36.28
CA HIS A 77 -14.22 -29.37 36.10
C HIS A 77 -15.58 -28.70 36.36
N TYR A 78 -15.61 -27.56 37.07
CA TYR A 78 -16.82 -26.78 37.29
C TYR A 78 -17.44 -26.26 35.97
N TRP A 79 -16.56 -25.92 35.01
CA TRP A 79 -16.91 -25.19 33.80
C TRP A 79 -17.60 -26.07 32.76
N SER A 80 -18.93 -26.22 32.83
CA SER A 80 -19.77 -26.71 31.73
C SER A 80 -20.11 -25.61 30.73
N GLU A 81 -20.57 -25.95 29.52
CA GLU A 81 -21.03 -24.96 28.51
C GLU A 81 -22.00 -23.95 29.10
N HIS A 82 -23.00 -24.42 29.85
CA HIS A 82 -23.97 -23.55 30.51
C HIS A 82 -23.34 -22.59 31.53
N SER A 83 -22.41 -23.05 32.37
CA SER A 83 -21.74 -22.17 33.35
C SER A 83 -20.79 -21.17 32.70
N ILE A 84 -20.16 -21.55 31.57
CA ILE A 84 -19.32 -20.65 30.80
C ILE A 84 -20.19 -19.56 30.15
N GLN A 85 -21.34 -19.93 29.59
CA GLN A 85 -22.29 -18.99 29.02
C GLN A 85 -22.78 -17.99 30.08
N LEU A 86 -23.20 -18.46 31.26
CA LEU A 86 -23.61 -17.59 32.36
C LEU A 86 -22.50 -16.60 32.78
N PHE A 87 -21.25 -17.08 32.86
CA PHE A 87 -20.10 -16.24 33.19
C PHE A 87 -19.87 -15.16 32.12
N LEU A 88 -19.84 -15.54 30.84
CA LEU A 88 -19.64 -14.58 29.74
C LEU A 88 -20.78 -13.57 29.62
N THR A 89 -22.02 -13.98 29.87
CA THR A 89 -23.18 -13.08 29.96
C THR A 89 -22.99 -12.05 31.06
N GLN A 90 -22.66 -12.49 32.29
CA GLN A 90 -22.42 -11.59 33.41
C GLN A 90 -21.27 -10.63 33.12
N LEU A 91 -20.16 -11.15 32.63
CA LEU A 91 -18.97 -10.36 32.33
C LEU A 91 -19.24 -9.34 31.21
N GLY A 92 -20.03 -9.71 30.21
CA GLY A 92 -20.48 -8.78 29.18
C GLY A 92 -21.30 -7.62 29.76
N LEU A 93 -22.18 -7.89 30.73
CA LEU A 93 -22.92 -6.85 31.45
C LEU A 93 -21.99 -5.96 32.29
N ASP A 94 -21.05 -6.57 33.03
CA ASP A 94 -20.11 -5.85 33.90
C ASP A 94 -19.17 -4.94 33.10
N LEU A 95 -18.73 -5.40 31.93
CA LEU A 95 -17.90 -4.63 30.99
C LEU A 95 -18.72 -3.69 30.08
N MET A 96 -20.03 -3.61 30.27
CA MET A 96 -20.96 -2.81 29.46
C MET A 96 -20.82 -3.07 27.95
N ILE A 97 -20.64 -4.33 27.56
CA ILE A 97 -20.54 -4.78 26.16
C ILE A 97 -21.90 -4.60 25.50
N LYS A 98 -21.99 -3.66 24.57
CA LYS A 98 -23.21 -3.39 23.78
C LYS A 98 -23.15 -4.02 22.40
N ASN A 99 -21.95 -4.12 21.84
CA ASN A 99 -21.70 -4.64 20.51
C ASN A 99 -20.64 -5.74 20.54
N ILE A 100 -20.64 -6.58 19.51
CA ILE A 100 -19.62 -7.64 19.35
C ILE A 100 -18.19 -7.09 19.34
N SER A 101 -17.99 -5.86 18.83
CA SER A 101 -16.69 -5.20 18.81
C SER A 101 -16.15 -4.85 20.18
N ASP A 102 -17.00 -4.71 21.19
CA ASP A 102 -16.57 -4.30 22.52
C ASP A 102 -15.76 -5.41 23.20
N TRP A 103 -15.97 -6.67 22.79
CA TRP A 103 -15.14 -7.81 23.20
C TRP A 103 -13.66 -7.67 22.83
N TYR A 104 -13.32 -6.90 21.78
CA TYR A 104 -11.91 -6.66 21.43
C TYR A 104 -11.17 -5.82 22.49
N ASN A 105 -11.91 -5.02 23.26
CA ASN A 105 -11.36 -4.20 24.34
C ASN A 105 -11.24 -4.96 25.67
N ALA A 106 -11.86 -6.13 25.78
CA ALA A 106 -11.85 -6.91 27.00
C ALA A 106 -10.44 -7.47 27.28
N ASN A 107 -9.95 -7.25 28.50
CA ASN A 107 -8.56 -7.53 28.88
C ASN A 107 -8.42 -8.95 29.45
N SER A 108 -7.56 -9.79 28.85
CA SER A 108 -7.29 -11.15 29.34
C SER A 108 -6.77 -11.21 30.78
N GLN A 109 -6.15 -10.12 31.28
CA GLN A 109 -5.71 -10.03 32.67
C GLN A 109 -6.88 -10.03 33.66
N THR A 110 -7.98 -9.35 33.32
CA THR A 110 -9.21 -9.35 34.13
C THR A 110 -9.76 -10.77 34.29
N PHE A 111 -9.72 -11.57 33.23
CA PHE A 111 -10.17 -12.97 33.26
C PHE A 111 -9.24 -13.88 34.07
N LEU A 112 -7.92 -13.62 34.05
CA LEU A 112 -6.96 -14.39 34.83
C LEU A 112 -7.11 -14.16 36.34
N GLU A 113 -7.43 -12.93 36.73
CA GLU A 113 -7.63 -12.56 38.14
C GLU A 113 -8.94 -13.12 38.71
N GLU A 114 -10.02 -13.06 37.93
CA GLU A 114 -11.32 -13.54 38.38
C GLU A 114 -11.47 -15.06 38.28
N CYS A 115 -11.00 -15.68 37.18
CA CYS A 115 -11.30 -17.08 36.84
C CYS A 115 -10.12 -17.81 36.16
N PRO A 116 -8.99 -18.04 36.88
CA PRO A 116 -7.81 -18.68 36.31
C PRO A 116 -8.06 -20.12 35.82
N SER A 117 -8.94 -20.88 36.47
CA SER A 117 -9.28 -22.25 36.05
C SER A 117 -10.07 -22.30 34.75
N LEU A 118 -10.91 -21.28 34.45
CA LEU A 118 -11.61 -21.17 33.18
C LEU A 118 -10.61 -20.93 32.05
N LEU A 119 -9.71 -19.97 32.22
CA LEU A 119 -8.70 -19.71 31.19
C LEU A 119 -7.74 -20.89 31.01
N LYS A 120 -7.37 -21.60 32.08
CA LYS A 120 -6.59 -22.85 32.01
C LYS A 120 -7.28 -23.88 31.08
N LYS A 121 -8.60 -24.04 31.17
CA LYS A 121 -9.38 -24.93 30.29
C LYS A 121 -9.28 -24.56 28.79
N PHE A 122 -9.04 -23.29 28.49
CA PHE A 122 -8.86 -22.78 27.12
C PHE A 122 -7.41 -22.37 26.82
N ASN A 123 -6.43 -23.08 27.39
CA ASN A 123 -4.99 -22.86 27.16
C ASN A 123 -4.54 -21.41 27.41
N TYR A 124 -5.14 -20.76 28.40
CA TYR A 124 -4.93 -19.36 28.76
C TYR A 124 -5.22 -18.37 27.61
N SER A 125 -6.06 -18.77 26.64
CA SER A 125 -6.47 -17.97 25.50
C SER A 125 -7.91 -17.50 25.63
N MET A 126 -8.07 -16.23 26.02
CA MET A 126 -9.37 -15.55 26.07
C MET A 126 -10.05 -15.53 24.70
N ILE A 127 -9.29 -15.37 23.61
CA ILE A 127 -9.82 -15.37 22.25
C ILE A 127 -10.42 -16.74 21.94
N THR A 128 -9.72 -17.83 22.29
CA THR A 128 -10.23 -19.19 22.09
C THR A 128 -11.51 -19.43 22.88
N LEU A 129 -11.55 -19.01 24.14
CA LEU A 129 -12.76 -19.05 24.97
C LEU A 129 -13.94 -18.34 24.27
N ILE A 130 -13.77 -17.05 23.92
CA ILE A 130 -14.83 -16.25 23.29
C ILE A 130 -15.28 -16.87 21.96
N THR A 131 -14.34 -17.21 21.07
CA THR A 131 -14.67 -17.78 19.75
C THR A 131 -15.38 -19.14 19.83
N SER A 132 -15.08 -19.94 20.86
CA SER A 132 -15.74 -21.23 21.05
C SER A 132 -17.18 -21.11 21.54
N GLN A 133 -17.47 -20.09 22.34
CA GLN A 133 -18.80 -19.88 22.94
C GLN A 133 -19.70 -18.98 22.09
N LEU A 134 -19.10 -18.25 21.14
CA LEU A 134 -19.79 -17.34 20.23
C LEU A 134 -19.49 -17.70 18.76
N PRO A 135 -19.71 -18.96 18.31
CA PRO A 135 -19.33 -19.42 16.98
C PRO A 135 -20.13 -18.77 15.83
N GLN A 136 -21.29 -18.17 16.15
CA GLN A 136 -22.11 -17.42 15.20
C GLN A 136 -21.48 -16.10 14.76
N PHE A 137 -20.44 -15.64 15.46
CA PHE A 137 -19.71 -14.40 15.18
C PHE A 137 -18.31 -14.69 14.66
N VAL A 138 -17.91 -13.94 13.62
CA VAL A 138 -16.57 -14.07 13.02
C VAL A 138 -15.64 -13.04 13.65
N PHE A 139 -14.92 -13.45 14.70
CA PHE A 139 -13.91 -12.62 15.33
C PHE A 139 -12.63 -12.55 14.49
N GLN A 140 -11.99 -11.38 14.51
CA GLN A 140 -10.69 -11.12 13.91
C GLN A 140 -9.64 -11.15 15.02
N PRO A 141 -8.83 -12.23 15.15
CA PRO A 141 -7.95 -12.41 16.31
C PRO A 141 -6.91 -11.31 16.50
N TRP A 142 -6.52 -10.61 15.43
CA TRP A 142 -5.58 -9.48 15.47
C TRP A 142 -6.18 -8.16 15.97
N LEU A 143 -7.52 -8.04 16.08
CA LEU A 143 -8.14 -6.84 16.63
C LEU A 143 -8.19 -6.82 18.16
N PHE A 144 -7.97 -7.96 18.81
CA PHE A 144 -7.80 -8.03 20.26
C PHE A 144 -6.50 -7.34 20.67
N LYS A 145 -6.45 -6.85 21.91
CA LYS A 145 -5.25 -6.21 22.48
C LYS A 145 -3.97 -7.03 22.28
N ASN A 146 -4.07 -8.35 22.35
CA ASN A 146 -3.00 -9.27 21.99
C ASN A 146 -3.57 -10.38 21.11
N ALA A 147 -2.96 -10.62 19.94
CA ALA A 147 -3.27 -11.81 19.13
C ALA A 147 -2.92 -13.11 19.91
N PRO A 148 -3.54 -14.26 19.59
CA PRO A 148 -3.23 -15.52 20.26
C PRO A 148 -1.74 -15.88 20.21
N ARG A 149 -1.27 -16.62 21.21
CA ARG A 149 0.13 -17.06 21.25
C ARG A 149 0.46 -17.85 19.97
N TYR A 150 1.59 -17.51 19.34
CA TYR A 150 2.05 -18.09 18.07
C TYR A 150 1.12 -17.87 16.86
N PHE A 151 0.13 -16.98 16.95
CA PHE A 151 -0.82 -16.72 15.86
C PHE A 151 -0.11 -16.39 14.54
N TRP A 152 0.89 -15.51 14.58
CA TRP A 152 1.69 -15.09 13.43
C TRP A 152 2.71 -16.12 12.93
N GLN A 153 2.82 -17.29 13.59
CA GLN A 153 3.64 -18.38 13.08
C GLN A 153 2.98 -19.14 11.93
N SER A 154 1.66 -19.27 11.95
CA SER A 154 0.87 -19.89 10.88
C SER A 154 0.81 -19.00 9.65
N GLU A 155 1.21 -19.51 8.48
CA GLU A 155 1.08 -18.80 7.20
C GLU A 155 -0.39 -18.52 6.85
N SER A 156 -1.28 -19.46 7.13
CA SER A 156 -2.73 -19.31 6.91
C SER A 156 -3.29 -18.09 7.66
N ASN A 157 -2.90 -17.90 8.92
CA ASN A 157 -3.33 -16.75 9.71
C ASN A 157 -2.79 -15.42 9.14
N GLN A 158 -1.55 -15.43 8.63
CA GLN A 158 -0.94 -14.26 8.00
C GLN A 158 -1.69 -13.89 6.72
N LEU A 159 -2.05 -14.90 5.91
CA LEU A 159 -2.87 -14.72 4.70
C LEU A 159 -4.27 -14.20 5.03
N SER A 160 -4.95 -14.75 6.05
CA SER A 160 -6.27 -14.27 6.47
C SER A 160 -6.24 -12.80 6.90
N PHE A 161 -5.20 -12.39 7.62
CA PHE A 161 -5.03 -10.98 7.98
C PHE A 161 -4.84 -10.09 6.74
N LEU A 162 -3.99 -10.49 5.80
CA LEU A 162 -3.78 -9.72 4.57
C LEU A 162 -5.04 -9.66 3.71
N ASP A 163 -5.77 -10.77 3.57
CA ASP A 163 -7.03 -10.81 2.83
C ASP A 163 -8.07 -9.87 3.44
N TRP A 164 -8.16 -9.86 4.78
CA TRP A 164 -8.99 -8.91 5.50
C TRP A 164 -8.57 -7.45 5.27
N VAL A 165 -7.27 -7.15 5.30
CA VAL A 165 -6.76 -5.80 5.00
C VAL A 165 -7.11 -5.40 3.57
N CYS A 166 -6.87 -6.27 2.60
CA CYS A 166 -7.18 -6.04 1.18
C CYS A 166 -8.68 -5.78 0.98
N THR A 167 -9.53 -6.59 1.59
CA THR A 167 -11.00 -6.42 1.54
C THR A 167 -11.43 -5.09 2.14
N ARG A 168 -10.90 -4.75 3.33
CA ARG A 168 -11.23 -3.50 4.03
C ARG A 168 -10.84 -2.28 3.20
N GLU A 169 -9.68 -2.35 2.56
CA GLU A 169 -9.11 -1.28 1.77
C GLU A 169 -9.61 -1.24 0.33
N ARG A 170 -10.43 -2.23 -0.06
CA ARG A 170 -10.92 -2.40 -1.43
C ARG A 170 -9.77 -2.54 -2.43
N TYR A 171 -8.70 -3.22 -2.04
CA TYR A 171 -7.61 -3.60 -2.93
C TYR A 171 -8.11 -4.72 -3.85
N THR A 172 -8.09 -4.44 -5.15
CA THR A 172 -8.63 -5.34 -6.19
C THR A 172 -7.52 -6.06 -6.95
N GLN A 173 -6.29 -5.58 -6.82
CA GLN A 173 -5.10 -6.11 -7.50
C GLN A 173 -3.89 -6.02 -6.56
N PHE A 174 -2.90 -6.90 -6.77
CA PHE A 174 -1.67 -6.93 -5.96
C PHE A 174 -0.93 -5.59 -5.96
N SER A 175 -0.99 -4.80 -7.03
CA SER A 175 -0.35 -3.48 -7.08
C SER A 175 -0.96 -2.47 -6.10
N ASP A 176 -2.19 -2.65 -5.66
CA ASP A 176 -2.80 -1.75 -4.68
C ASP A 176 -2.10 -1.87 -3.31
N CYS A 177 -1.42 -2.99 -3.04
CA CYS A 177 -0.60 -3.18 -1.84
C CYS A 177 0.55 -2.16 -1.74
N TYR A 178 1.00 -1.53 -2.84
CA TYR A 178 2.00 -0.45 -2.77
C TYR A 178 1.49 0.79 -2.03
N ILE A 179 0.16 0.97 -1.94
CA ILE A 179 -0.49 2.10 -1.25
C ILE A 179 -0.43 1.91 0.27
N CYS A 180 -0.46 0.66 0.74
CA CYS A 180 -0.48 0.36 2.16
C CYS A 180 0.86 0.71 2.84
N THR A 181 0.78 1.19 4.09
CA THR A 181 1.95 1.61 4.88
C THR A 181 2.06 0.76 6.15
N SER A 182 3.27 0.58 6.69
CA SER A 182 3.45 -0.12 7.97
C SER A 182 2.62 0.51 9.09
N LYS A 183 2.47 1.85 9.10
CA LYS A 183 1.61 2.55 10.09
C LYS A 183 0.15 2.10 10.00
N LYS A 184 -0.34 1.86 8.78
CA LYS A 184 -1.71 1.38 8.55
C LYS A 184 -1.88 -0.05 9.03
N MET A 185 -0.91 -0.92 8.75
CA MET A 185 -0.89 -2.29 9.27
C MET A 185 -0.89 -2.33 10.81
N LEU A 186 -0.12 -1.45 11.45
CA LEU A 186 -0.13 -1.30 12.92
C LEU A 186 -1.51 -0.87 13.44
N SER A 187 -2.19 0.05 12.76
CA SER A 187 -3.55 0.47 13.16
C SER A 187 -4.61 -0.64 13.02
N TYR A 188 -4.27 -1.73 12.35
CA TYR A 188 -5.11 -2.91 12.18
C TYR A 188 -4.70 -4.10 13.05
N GLY A 189 -3.76 -3.91 14.00
CA GLY A 189 -3.29 -4.99 14.87
C GLY A 189 -2.32 -5.96 14.17
N GLY A 190 -1.69 -5.52 13.08
CA GLY A 190 -0.66 -6.28 12.37
C GLY A 190 0.75 -6.09 12.93
N ASP A 191 0.89 -5.65 14.18
CA ASP A 191 2.17 -5.43 14.85
C ASP A 191 3.00 -6.72 14.94
N GLY A 192 2.41 -7.79 15.47
CA GLY A 192 3.13 -9.07 15.57
C GLY A 192 3.47 -9.69 14.21
N LEU A 193 2.71 -9.38 13.16
CA LEU A 193 3.07 -9.75 11.80
C LEU A 193 4.29 -8.96 11.31
N LEU A 194 4.26 -7.64 11.46
CA LEU A 194 5.35 -6.79 11.03
C LEU A 194 6.64 -7.14 11.78
N ASP A 195 6.58 -7.39 13.08
CA ASP A 195 7.74 -7.76 13.90
C ASP A 195 8.41 -9.04 13.38
N LYS A 196 7.62 -10.04 12.97
CA LYS A 196 8.14 -11.26 12.33
C LYS A 196 8.94 -10.99 11.05
N TYR A 197 8.62 -9.91 10.35
CA TYR A 197 9.27 -9.51 9.10
C TYR A 197 10.06 -8.19 9.24
N ASN A 198 10.69 -7.97 10.40
CA ASN A 198 11.58 -6.82 10.68
C ASN A 198 10.92 -5.44 10.44
N GLY A 199 9.63 -5.30 10.75
CA GLY A 199 8.87 -4.08 10.55
C GLY A 199 8.55 -3.74 9.08
N SER A 200 8.85 -4.65 8.14
CA SER A 200 8.78 -4.40 6.69
C SER A 200 7.56 -5.06 6.07
N PHE A 201 6.55 -4.26 5.72
CA PHE A 201 5.38 -4.76 4.98
C PHE A 201 5.75 -5.35 3.61
N MET A 202 6.76 -4.79 2.94
CA MET A 202 7.29 -5.37 1.70
C MET A 202 7.80 -6.80 1.92
N SER A 203 8.47 -7.05 3.05
CA SER A 203 9.01 -8.37 3.37
C SER A 203 7.89 -9.39 3.66
N VAL A 204 6.80 -8.96 4.29
CA VAL A 204 5.57 -9.77 4.44
C VAL A 204 5.05 -10.19 3.05
N LEU A 205 4.89 -9.24 2.13
CA LEU A 205 4.36 -9.50 0.79
C LEU A 205 5.27 -10.41 -0.05
N GLN A 206 6.58 -10.26 0.07
CA GLN A 206 7.55 -11.12 -0.62
C GLN A 206 7.51 -12.56 -0.11
N ALA A 207 7.26 -12.76 1.18
CA ALA A 207 7.15 -14.08 1.77
C ALA A 207 5.84 -14.77 1.38
N LEU A 208 4.71 -14.05 1.46
CA LEU A 208 3.38 -14.63 1.24
C LEU A 208 2.95 -14.68 -0.22
N TYR A 209 3.50 -13.81 -1.08
CA TYR A 209 3.22 -13.78 -2.51
C TYR A 209 4.52 -13.81 -3.32
N PRO A 210 5.32 -14.89 -3.24
CA PRO A 210 6.64 -14.97 -3.87
C PRO A 210 6.56 -14.97 -5.40
N MET A 211 5.43 -15.41 -5.97
CA MET A 211 5.20 -15.41 -7.41
C MET A 211 4.99 -14.00 -7.98
N PHE A 212 4.60 -13.03 -7.14
CA PHE A 212 4.42 -11.67 -7.60
C PHE A 212 5.74 -10.91 -7.56
N THR A 213 6.12 -10.28 -8.69
CA THR A 213 7.35 -9.49 -8.76
C THR A 213 7.15 -8.12 -8.12
N TRP A 214 7.34 -8.06 -6.80
CA TRP A 214 7.28 -6.82 -6.04
C TRP A 214 8.38 -5.84 -6.47
N MET A 215 8.00 -4.58 -6.65
CA MET A 215 8.82 -3.43 -7.03
C MET A 215 9.09 -2.54 -5.80
N PRO A 216 10.13 -2.81 -5.02
CA PRO A 216 10.54 -2.09 -3.81
C PRO A 216 10.53 -0.55 -3.87
N TRP A 217 10.85 0.04 -5.03
CA TRP A 217 10.82 1.50 -5.22
C TRP A 217 9.41 2.09 -5.33
N LYS A 218 8.38 1.27 -5.51
CA LYS A 218 6.98 1.71 -5.50
C LYS A 218 6.38 1.86 -4.11
N PHE A 219 7.01 1.30 -3.07
CA PHE A 219 6.54 1.49 -1.70
C PHE A 219 6.86 2.89 -1.18
N SER A 220 5.91 3.50 -0.46
CA SER A 220 6.01 4.87 0.08
C SER A 220 7.26 5.10 0.95
N LYS A 221 7.63 4.12 1.77
CA LYS A 221 8.93 4.04 2.43
C LYS A 221 9.76 2.97 1.71
N SER A 222 10.45 3.36 0.65
CA SER A 222 11.45 2.49 0.02
C SER A 222 12.49 2.13 1.09
N PRO A 223 12.74 0.85 1.40
CA PRO A 223 13.61 0.47 2.50
C PRO A 223 15.02 1.00 2.26
N PHE A 224 15.59 1.69 3.24
CA PHE A 224 16.97 2.19 3.19
C PHE A 224 17.97 1.07 2.82
N LEU A 225 17.76 -0.13 3.37
CA LEU A 225 18.55 -1.34 3.08
C LEU A 225 18.33 -1.92 1.66
N PHE A 226 17.24 -1.56 0.98
CA PHE A 226 16.99 -2.01 -0.39
C PHE A 226 17.87 -1.25 -1.37
N THR A 227 18.08 0.05 -1.17
CA THR A 227 18.85 0.93 -2.06
C THR A 227 20.36 0.67 -2.06
N GLU A 228 20.91 0.06 -1.00
CA GLU A 228 22.35 -0.21 -0.86
C GLU A 228 22.84 -1.40 -1.72
N LYS A 229 22.00 -2.44 -1.87
CA LYS A 229 22.44 -3.66 -2.58
C LYS A 229 22.54 -3.43 -4.09
N GLN A 230 23.69 -3.76 -4.67
CA GLN A 230 23.93 -3.62 -6.12
C GLN A 230 22.86 -4.34 -6.98
N ALA A 231 22.44 -5.54 -6.58
CA ALA A 231 21.39 -6.30 -7.27
C ALA A 231 20.05 -5.52 -7.38
N ASN A 232 19.74 -4.70 -6.38
CA ASN A 232 18.51 -3.92 -6.32
C ASN A 232 18.57 -2.68 -7.22
N LYS A 233 19.75 -2.03 -7.28
CA LYS A 233 20.01 -0.95 -8.24
C LYS A 233 19.98 -1.49 -9.69
N TRP A 234 20.52 -2.68 -9.94
CA TRP A 234 20.43 -3.33 -11.26
C TRP A 234 18.98 -3.63 -11.66
N ARG A 235 18.16 -4.16 -10.74
CA ARG A 235 16.71 -4.37 -10.99
C ARG A 235 15.99 -3.08 -11.35
N LEU A 236 16.34 -1.97 -10.71
CA LEU A 236 15.79 -0.65 -11.02
C LEU A 236 16.18 -0.20 -12.44
N ILE A 237 17.47 -0.32 -12.80
CA ILE A 237 17.97 -0.01 -14.15
C ILE A 237 17.27 -0.86 -15.20
N LYS A 238 17.26 -2.20 -15.03
CA LYS A 238 16.59 -3.13 -15.94
C LYS A 238 15.11 -2.80 -16.11
N PHE A 239 14.38 -2.51 -15.02
CA PHE A 239 12.99 -2.09 -15.08
C PHE A 239 12.81 -0.79 -15.89
N CYS A 240 13.67 0.20 -15.68
CA CYS A 240 13.64 1.44 -16.46
C CYS A 240 13.92 1.17 -17.94
N SER A 241 14.92 0.33 -18.26
CA SER A 241 15.26 -0.03 -19.63
C SER A 241 14.11 -0.69 -20.36
N GLU A 242 13.46 -1.68 -19.74
CA GLU A 242 12.33 -2.39 -20.33
C GLU A 242 11.12 -1.45 -20.51
N LYS A 243 10.77 -0.66 -19.49
CA LYS A 243 9.59 0.22 -19.54
C LYS A 243 9.76 1.43 -20.45
N LEU A 244 10.98 1.90 -20.65
CA LEU A 244 11.31 3.03 -21.52
C LEU A 244 11.88 2.59 -22.88
N LYS A 245 11.84 1.28 -23.17
CA LYS A 245 12.33 0.66 -24.41
C LYS A 245 13.74 1.14 -24.77
N ILE A 246 14.63 1.14 -23.79
CA ILE A 246 16.03 1.52 -23.95
C ILE A 246 16.74 0.34 -24.61
N SER A 247 17.20 0.55 -25.83
CA SER A 247 17.94 -0.43 -26.62
C SER A 247 19.43 -0.11 -26.69
N ASP A 248 19.79 1.18 -26.63
CA ASP A 248 21.17 1.67 -26.70
C ASP A 248 21.53 2.51 -25.46
N TRP A 249 22.82 2.65 -25.18
CA TRP A 249 23.29 3.48 -24.06
C TRP A 249 22.93 4.96 -24.25
N ASN A 250 22.90 5.46 -25.48
CA ASN A 250 22.51 6.84 -25.75
C ASN A 250 21.03 7.12 -25.45
N ASP A 251 20.17 6.10 -25.41
CA ASP A 251 18.75 6.25 -25.11
C ASP A 251 18.53 6.78 -23.69
N TRP A 252 19.48 6.60 -22.78
CA TRP A 252 19.38 7.13 -21.42
C TRP A 252 19.35 8.66 -21.37
N TYR A 253 19.96 9.36 -22.34
CA TYR A 253 19.93 10.83 -22.42
C TYR A 253 18.55 11.40 -22.79
N ARG A 254 17.67 10.59 -23.39
CA ARG A 254 16.33 11.04 -23.80
C ARG A 254 15.30 11.02 -22.66
N ILE A 255 15.66 10.43 -21.52
CA ILE A 255 14.72 10.20 -20.42
C ILE A 255 14.44 11.51 -19.67
N SER A 256 13.19 11.93 -19.73
CA SER A 256 12.70 13.09 -18.97
C SER A 256 12.42 12.75 -17.51
N ARG A 257 12.49 13.77 -16.65
CA ARG A 257 11.98 13.70 -15.26
C ARG A 257 10.53 13.20 -15.19
N GLY A 258 9.70 13.62 -16.14
CA GLY A 258 8.29 13.23 -16.20
C GLY A 258 8.11 11.73 -16.41
N GLN A 259 8.91 11.10 -17.27
CA GLN A 259 8.90 9.65 -17.47
C GLN A 259 9.31 8.89 -16.20
N LEU A 260 10.37 9.34 -15.52
CA LEU A 260 10.80 8.73 -14.26
C LEU A 260 9.79 8.91 -13.12
N LEU A 261 9.08 10.04 -13.09
CA LEU A 261 7.98 10.27 -12.14
C LEU A 261 6.79 9.35 -12.43
N LYS A 262 6.39 9.20 -13.70
CA LYS A 262 5.32 8.27 -14.10
C LYS A 262 5.63 6.81 -13.74
N LEU A 263 6.90 6.42 -13.81
CA LEU A 263 7.35 5.09 -13.39
C LEU A 263 7.52 4.93 -11.87
N GLY A 264 7.41 6.02 -11.10
CA GLY A 264 7.61 6.02 -9.63
C GLY A 264 9.06 5.88 -9.19
N VAL A 265 10.03 5.95 -10.11
CA VAL A 265 11.45 5.68 -9.83
C VAL A 265 12.26 6.95 -9.52
N PHE A 266 11.76 8.12 -9.91
CA PHE A 266 12.50 9.39 -9.82
C PHE A 266 13.10 9.67 -8.43
N HIS A 267 12.30 9.53 -7.37
CA HIS A 267 12.76 9.83 -6.01
C HIS A 267 13.82 8.85 -5.51
N VAL A 268 13.75 7.58 -5.93
CA VAL A 268 14.73 6.55 -5.58
C VAL A 268 16.03 6.78 -6.33
N ILE A 269 15.97 7.04 -7.64
CA ILE A 269 17.15 7.39 -8.45
C ILE A 269 17.86 8.61 -7.87
N ARG A 270 17.12 9.66 -7.46
CA ARG A 270 17.71 10.85 -6.83
C ARG A 270 18.39 10.55 -5.49
N LYS A 271 17.84 9.65 -4.68
CA LYS A 271 18.46 9.22 -3.41
C LYS A 271 19.74 8.42 -3.63
N LEU A 272 19.85 7.72 -4.76
CA LEU A 272 21.00 6.93 -5.16
C LEU A 272 22.13 7.75 -5.83
N GLY A 273 22.10 9.08 -5.72
CA GLY A 273 23.09 9.98 -6.35
C GLY A 273 22.60 10.62 -7.66
N GLY A 274 21.65 9.98 -8.34
CA GLY A 274 21.05 10.47 -9.59
C GLY A 274 21.12 9.42 -10.68
N LEU A 275 20.59 9.76 -11.86
CA LEU A 275 20.63 8.83 -13.00
C LEU A 275 22.07 8.61 -13.47
N GLU A 276 22.88 9.67 -13.48
CA GLU A 276 24.28 9.61 -13.88
C GLU A 276 25.10 8.66 -13.02
N ASP A 277 25.06 8.78 -11.70
CA ASP A 277 25.83 7.93 -10.79
C ASP A 277 25.45 6.45 -10.96
N LEU A 278 24.15 6.18 -11.07
CA LEU A 278 23.62 4.85 -11.36
C LEU A 278 24.14 4.29 -12.70
N LEU A 279 24.16 5.10 -13.75
CA LEU A 279 24.64 4.66 -15.07
C LEU A 279 26.15 4.46 -15.10
N LYS A 280 26.93 5.33 -14.43
CA LYS A 280 28.38 5.14 -14.27
C LYS A 280 28.71 3.89 -13.46
N GLU A 281 27.89 3.56 -12.46
CA GLU A 281 28.06 2.33 -11.66
C GLU A 281 27.88 1.05 -12.50
N PHE A 282 26.88 1.00 -13.39
CA PHE A 282 26.58 -0.21 -14.19
C PHE A 282 27.23 -0.23 -15.59
N PHE A 283 27.57 0.93 -16.13
CA PHE A 283 28.17 1.10 -17.45
C PHE A 283 29.42 1.99 -17.36
N PRO A 284 30.46 1.58 -16.60
CA PRO A 284 31.61 2.43 -16.27
C PRO A 284 32.49 2.76 -17.47
N TYR A 285 32.46 1.94 -18.52
CA TYR A 285 33.25 2.14 -19.73
C TYR A 285 32.54 3.00 -20.79
N HIS A 286 31.26 3.36 -20.59
CA HIS A 286 30.58 4.29 -21.48
C HIS A 286 30.92 5.73 -21.08
N PRO A 287 31.39 6.59 -22.01
CA PRO A 287 31.76 7.97 -21.70
C PRO A 287 30.51 8.85 -21.51
N TRP A 288 29.89 8.76 -20.32
CA TRP A 288 28.70 9.53 -19.99
C TRP A 288 28.97 11.03 -19.97
N ASP A 289 28.20 11.82 -20.77
CA ASP A 289 28.20 13.27 -20.69
C ASP A 289 27.22 13.74 -19.59
N SER A 290 27.78 14.13 -18.44
CA SER A 290 27.04 14.64 -17.28
C SER A 290 26.09 15.79 -17.63
N ARG A 291 26.45 16.66 -18.60
CA ARG A 291 25.63 17.80 -18.99
C ARG A 291 24.31 17.33 -19.60
N LEU A 292 24.35 16.21 -20.32
CA LEU A 292 23.19 15.66 -21.01
C LEU A 292 22.24 14.90 -20.08
N LEU A 293 22.74 14.34 -18.98
CA LEU A 293 21.95 13.58 -17.99
C LEU A 293 21.22 14.44 -16.95
N THR A 294 21.45 15.76 -16.95
CA THR A 294 20.71 16.68 -16.08
C THR A 294 19.25 16.84 -16.53
N PHE A 295 18.30 16.71 -15.59
CA PHE A 295 16.85 16.58 -15.80
C PHE A 295 16.11 17.81 -16.37
N GLN A 296 16.57 18.43 -17.46
CA GLN A 296 15.89 19.56 -18.11
C GLN A 296 14.91 19.06 -19.21
N GLY A 297 13.64 18.90 -18.82
CA GLY A 297 12.58 18.24 -19.59
C GLY A 297 12.15 18.85 -20.94
N LYS A 298 12.67 20.01 -21.37
CA LYS A 298 12.46 20.53 -22.74
C LYS A 298 13.66 20.27 -23.64
N LYS A 299 14.87 20.30 -23.09
CA LYS A 299 16.12 20.16 -23.86
C LYS A 299 16.48 18.71 -24.19
N ALA A 300 16.00 17.71 -23.45
CA ALA A 300 16.34 16.31 -23.75
C ALA A 300 15.74 15.82 -25.09
N GLY A 301 14.45 16.10 -25.34
CA GLY A 301 13.80 15.77 -26.61
C GLY A 301 14.34 16.58 -27.79
N GLN A 302 14.56 17.89 -27.59
CA GLN A 302 15.16 18.77 -28.60
C GLN A 302 16.61 18.39 -28.95
N ARG A 303 17.44 18.04 -27.96
CA ARG A 303 18.80 17.55 -28.19
C ARG A 303 18.83 16.22 -28.93
N TYR A 304 17.89 15.32 -28.62
CA TYR A 304 17.81 14.03 -29.31
C TYR A 304 17.31 14.19 -30.76
N LEU A 305 16.34 15.08 -30.98
CA LEU A 305 15.93 15.52 -32.31
C LEU A 305 17.12 16.07 -33.09
N LEU A 306 17.88 16.99 -32.50
CA LEU A 306 19.08 17.56 -33.12
C LEU A 306 20.09 16.47 -33.52
N ARG A 307 20.39 15.53 -32.61
CA ARG A 307 21.29 14.41 -32.90
C ARG A 307 20.80 13.54 -34.05
N SER A 308 19.51 13.17 -34.03
CA SER A 308 18.88 12.36 -35.07
C SER A 308 18.94 13.07 -36.43
N LEU A 309 18.73 14.39 -36.45
CA LEU A 309 18.84 15.19 -37.67
C LEU A 309 20.27 15.33 -38.17
N CYS A 310 21.27 15.42 -37.28
CA CYS A 310 22.68 15.37 -37.68
C CYS A 310 23.06 14.03 -38.34
N GLU A 311 22.45 12.93 -37.90
CA GLU A 311 22.66 11.61 -38.50
C GLU A 311 21.91 11.43 -39.82
N ILE A 312 20.72 12.02 -39.97
CA ILE A 312 19.93 12.01 -41.21
C ILE A 312 20.56 12.93 -42.26
N PHE A 313 21.07 14.10 -41.86
CA PHE A 313 21.62 15.12 -42.75
C PHE A 313 23.11 15.40 -42.46
N PRO A 314 24.01 14.43 -42.63
CA PRO A 314 25.42 14.54 -42.20
C PRO A 314 26.19 15.66 -42.90
N ASN A 315 25.77 16.06 -44.10
CA ASN A 315 26.41 17.10 -44.91
C ASN A 315 25.73 18.48 -44.80
N HIS A 316 24.75 18.63 -43.90
CA HIS A 316 24.02 19.88 -43.74
C HIS A 316 24.44 20.61 -42.47
N ARG A 317 24.28 21.94 -42.48
CA ARG A 317 24.48 22.74 -41.27
C ARG A 317 23.16 22.81 -40.53
N ILE A 318 23.18 22.42 -39.27
CA ILE A 318 21.99 22.38 -38.43
C ILE A 318 22.20 23.33 -37.24
N TYR A 319 21.24 24.23 -37.02
CA TYR A 319 21.27 25.23 -35.96
C TYR A 319 20.20 24.92 -34.91
N GLU A 320 20.56 25.03 -33.63
CA GLU A 320 19.63 24.94 -32.49
C GLU A 320 19.22 26.35 -32.02
N GLU A 321 17.97 26.51 -31.58
CA GLU A 321 17.43 27.78 -31.05
C GLU A 321 17.69 28.96 -32.03
N TYR A 322 17.57 28.71 -33.35
CA TYR A 322 17.95 29.65 -34.40
C TYR A 322 17.00 30.85 -34.46
N SER A 323 17.52 32.03 -34.15
CA SER A 323 16.79 33.29 -34.31
C SER A 323 16.93 33.80 -35.74
N HIS A 324 15.85 33.75 -36.51
CA HIS A 324 15.90 34.10 -37.93
C HIS A 324 16.11 35.63 -38.10
N PRO A 325 17.13 36.08 -38.84
CA PRO A 325 17.49 37.51 -38.90
C PRO A 325 16.43 38.38 -39.58
N THR A 326 15.76 37.84 -40.60
CA THR A 326 14.76 38.56 -41.41
C THR A 326 13.31 38.25 -41.03
N LEU A 327 12.97 37.03 -40.59
CA LEU A 327 11.60 36.67 -40.19
C LEU A 327 11.29 37.22 -38.80
N LYS A 328 10.32 38.13 -38.72
CA LYS A 328 9.92 38.80 -37.48
C LYS A 328 8.41 38.74 -37.30
N PHE A 329 7.98 38.59 -36.06
CA PHE A 329 6.58 38.79 -35.67
C PHE A 329 6.15 40.24 -35.92
N PRO A 330 4.84 40.55 -35.99
CA PRO A 330 4.33 41.92 -36.06
C PRO A 330 4.84 42.84 -34.94
N SER A 331 5.19 42.26 -33.78
CA SER A 331 5.84 42.93 -32.66
C SER A 331 7.33 43.28 -32.89
N LYS A 332 7.85 43.04 -34.10
CA LYS A 332 9.26 43.20 -34.52
C LYS A 332 10.26 42.26 -33.84
N ARG A 333 9.81 41.32 -33.00
CA ARG A 333 10.66 40.28 -32.42
C ARG A 333 11.00 39.21 -33.47
N PRO A 334 12.25 38.74 -33.56
CA PRO A 334 12.64 37.69 -34.50
C PRO A 334 11.93 36.36 -34.18
N ILE A 335 11.60 35.61 -35.22
CA ILE A 335 11.09 34.24 -35.08
C ILE A 335 12.26 33.35 -34.69
N THR A 336 12.09 32.59 -33.61
CA THR A 336 13.07 31.60 -33.15
C THR A 336 12.57 30.21 -33.50
N LEU A 337 13.45 29.39 -34.07
CA LEU A 337 13.19 28.01 -34.51
C LEU A 337 13.95 27.03 -33.62
N ASP A 338 13.31 25.94 -33.17
CA ASP A 338 13.95 24.99 -32.24
C ASP A 338 15.15 24.27 -32.89
N VAL A 339 14.98 23.78 -34.13
CA VAL A 339 16.06 23.26 -34.98
C VAL A 339 15.85 23.76 -36.42
N TYR A 340 16.89 24.26 -37.09
CA TYR A 340 16.81 24.80 -38.46
C TYR A 340 17.95 24.32 -39.36
N ILE A 341 17.61 23.94 -40.59
CA ILE A 341 18.52 23.52 -41.66
C ILE A 341 18.41 24.52 -42.82
N PRO A 342 19.31 25.53 -42.92
CA PRO A 342 19.15 26.61 -43.89
C PRO A 342 19.19 26.16 -45.35
N GLN A 343 20.00 25.15 -45.66
CA GLN A 343 20.13 24.65 -47.03
C GLN A 343 18.83 24.05 -47.58
N LEU A 344 17.94 23.58 -46.68
CA LEU A 344 16.65 23.00 -47.02
C LEU A 344 15.49 23.97 -46.74
N ASN A 345 15.78 25.15 -46.18
CA ASN A 345 14.79 26.06 -45.60
C ASN A 345 13.76 25.33 -44.71
N LEU A 346 14.27 24.40 -43.89
CA LEU A 346 13.47 23.44 -43.12
C LEU A 346 13.74 23.60 -41.63
N ALA A 347 12.68 23.67 -40.84
CA ALA A 347 12.75 23.70 -39.38
C ALA A 347 11.95 22.57 -38.74
N PHE A 348 12.37 22.19 -37.54
CA PHE A 348 11.66 21.24 -36.68
C PHE A 348 11.36 21.90 -35.34
N GLU A 349 10.11 21.79 -34.88
CA GLU A 349 9.64 22.41 -33.64
C GLU A 349 9.23 21.35 -32.64
N TYR A 350 9.83 21.35 -31.44
CA TYR A 350 9.49 20.37 -30.42
C TYR A 350 8.34 20.89 -29.56
N GLN A 351 7.15 20.36 -29.81
CA GLN A 351 5.94 20.78 -29.12
C GLN A 351 5.90 20.23 -27.70
N GLY A 352 5.66 21.09 -26.71
CA GLY A 352 5.52 20.69 -25.31
C GLY A 352 4.14 20.08 -24.98
N ILE A 353 4.03 19.32 -23.89
CA ILE A 353 2.76 18.70 -23.44
C ILE A 353 1.60 19.70 -23.25
N GLN A 354 1.93 20.96 -22.93
CA GLN A 354 0.96 22.05 -22.75
C GLN A 354 0.22 22.43 -24.05
N HIS A 355 0.68 22.00 -25.22
CA HIS A 355 -0.01 22.20 -26.50
C HIS A 355 -1.13 21.17 -26.75
N TYR A 356 -1.19 20.11 -25.95
CA TYR A 356 -2.09 18.97 -26.16
C TYR A 356 -3.00 18.66 -24.95
N GLN A 357 -2.76 19.31 -23.81
CA GLN A 357 -3.63 19.24 -22.64
C GLN A 357 -4.23 20.61 -22.37
N ASP A 358 -5.56 20.73 -22.43
CA ASP A 358 -6.29 21.91 -21.96
C ASP A 358 -6.13 22.01 -20.43
N THR A 359 -5.06 22.67 -19.99
CA THR A 359 -4.98 23.10 -18.59
C THR A 359 -5.88 24.31 -18.44
N SER A 360 -7.13 24.08 -18.03
CA SER A 360 -8.22 25.05 -17.79
C SER A 360 -7.94 26.07 -16.67
N PHE A 361 -6.67 26.38 -16.37
CA PHE A 361 -6.27 27.22 -15.23
C PHE A 361 -5.36 28.41 -15.56
N PHE A 362 -5.02 28.68 -16.83
CA PHE A 362 -4.23 29.85 -17.21
C PHE A 362 -4.79 30.52 -18.47
N GLY A 363 -5.27 31.76 -18.35
CA GLY A 363 -5.81 32.61 -19.43
C GLY A 363 -4.78 33.07 -20.49
N LYS A 364 -3.86 32.20 -20.91
CA LYS A 364 -2.82 32.44 -21.93
C LYS A 364 -3.03 31.63 -23.22
N THR A 365 -4.08 30.80 -23.30
CA THR A 365 -4.28 29.83 -24.38
C THR A 365 -4.62 30.50 -25.71
N GLN A 366 -5.44 31.56 -25.70
CA GLN A 366 -5.86 32.27 -26.91
C GLN A 366 -4.70 33.05 -27.55
N THR A 367 -3.86 33.72 -26.74
CA THR A 367 -2.71 34.51 -27.20
C THR A 367 -1.50 33.66 -27.60
N ARG A 368 -1.39 32.41 -27.11
CA ARG A 368 -0.35 31.47 -27.56
C ARG A 368 -0.72 30.83 -28.90
N LYS A 369 -1.97 30.37 -29.07
CA LYS A 369 -2.47 29.83 -30.34
C LYS A 369 -2.31 30.84 -31.48
N THR A 370 -2.74 32.09 -31.28
CA THR A 370 -2.59 33.14 -32.32
C THR A 370 -1.14 33.44 -32.67
N ARG A 371 -0.20 33.33 -31.71
CA ARG A 371 1.22 33.54 -31.97
C ARG A 371 1.82 32.38 -32.77
N ASP A 372 1.46 31.14 -32.44
CA ASP A 372 1.96 29.96 -33.12
C ASP A 372 1.40 29.89 -34.56
N ASP A 373 0.11 30.24 -34.75
CA ASP A 373 -0.49 30.40 -36.08
C ASP A 373 0.20 31.49 -36.91
N THR A 374 0.51 32.63 -36.27
CA THR A 374 1.24 33.73 -36.92
C THR A 374 2.65 33.28 -37.31
N LYS A 375 3.33 32.50 -36.47
CA LYS A 375 4.66 31.94 -36.76
C LYS A 375 4.60 31.03 -37.98
N LEU A 376 3.65 30.10 -38.02
CA LEU A 376 3.46 29.17 -39.14
C LEU A 376 3.19 29.93 -40.44
N LYS A 377 2.32 30.94 -40.41
CA LYS A 377 2.01 31.76 -41.58
C LYS A 377 3.23 32.52 -42.12
N ILE A 378 3.95 33.22 -41.24
CA ILE A 378 5.15 33.98 -41.66
C ILE A 378 6.22 33.05 -42.25
N CYS A 379 6.40 31.87 -41.68
CA CYS A 379 7.36 30.89 -42.20
C CYS A 379 6.91 30.36 -43.57
N ALA A 380 5.64 30.00 -43.72
CA ALA A 380 5.07 29.55 -44.99
C ALA A 380 5.18 30.61 -46.10
N ASP A 381 4.90 31.88 -45.80
CA ASP A 381 5.02 33.00 -46.75
C ASP A 381 6.47 33.19 -47.27
N HIS A 382 7.46 32.66 -46.56
CA HIS A 382 8.89 32.69 -46.94
C HIS A 382 9.42 31.32 -47.39
N ASN A 383 8.53 30.40 -47.78
CA ASN A 383 8.85 29.04 -48.19
C ASN A 383 9.64 28.24 -47.13
N LEU A 384 9.58 28.63 -45.85
CA LEU A 384 10.20 27.93 -44.74
C LEU A 384 9.23 26.88 -44.22
N GLN A 385 9.58 25.61 -44.38
CA GLN A 385 8.76 24.49 -43.93
C GLN A 385 9.03 24.19 -42.45
N ILE A 386 7.96 23.97 -41.67
CA ILE A 386 8.04 23.58 -40.26
C ILE A 386 7.46 22.16 -40.10
N ILE A 387 8.20 21.27 -39.47
CA ILE A 387 7.75 19.96 -39.03
C ILE A 387 7.57 19.97 -37.51
N ASP A 388 6.33 19.84 -37.05
CA ASP A 388 6.02 19.73 -35.62
C ASP A 388 6.36 18.33 -35.11
N ILE A 389 7.20 18.28 -34.09
CA ILE A 389 7.58 17.07 -33.37
C ILE A 389 6.75 17.01 -32.09
N PRO A 390 5.79 16.07 -31.97
CA PRO A 390 4.93 16.00 -30.81
C PRO A 390 5.72 15.60 -29.55
N TYR A 391 5.27 16.03 -28.36
CA TYR A 391 5.96 15.69 -27.10
C TYR A 391 5.99 14.17 -26.83
N TRP A 392 5.08 13.40 -27.43
CA TRP A 392 5.04 11.94 -27.34
C TRP A 392 5.84 11.24 -28.45
N TRP A 393 6.56 11.97 -29.31
CA TRP A 393 7.44 11.38 -30.30
C TRP A 393 8.39 10.38 -29.61
N PRO A 394 8.40 9.10 -30.02
CA PRO A 394 9.14 8.05 -29.32
C PRO A 394 10.66 8.15 -29.50
N GLY A 395 11.16 9.06 -30.34
CA GLY A 395 12.59 9.19 -30.61
C GLY A 395 13.10 8.19 -31.65
N ASP A 396 12.23 7.63 -32.48
CA ASP A 396 12.64 6.81 -33.61
C ASP A 396 12.95 7.68 -34.85
N LYS A 397 13.95 7.25 -35.62
CA LYS A 397 14.31 7.91 -36.89
C LYS A 397 13.26 7.68 -37.95
N ASP A 398 12.58 6.54 -37.91
CA ASP A 398 11.55 6.17 -38.89
C ASP A 398 10.43 7.21 -38.94
N PHE A 399 9.99 7.72 -37.78
CA PHE A 399 9.03 8.82 -37.75
C PHE A 399 9.54 10.07 -38.48
N LEU A 400 10.79 10.48 -38.23
CA LEU A 400 11.38 11.64 -38.90
C LEU A 400 11.49 11.41 -40.41
N LEU A 401 11.96 10.22 -40.83
CA LEU A 401 12.07 9.83 -42.23
C LEU A 401 10.71 9.81 -42.92
N ASP A 402 9.66 9.33 -42.25
CA ASP A 402 8.31 9.31 -42.79
C ASP A 402 7.72 10.73 -42.90
N GLU A 403 7.95 11.61 -41.91
CA GLU A 403 7.55 13.01 -42.00
C GLU A 403 8.27 13.77 -43.13
N LEU A 404 9.55 13.45 -43.37
CA LEU A 404 10.34 13.97 -44.49
C LEU A 404 9.81 13.47 -45.84
N LYS A 405 9.54 12.15 -45.96
CA LYS A 405 8.97 11.53 -47.17
C LYS A 405 7.61 12.13 -47.53
N LYS A 406 6.71 12.30 -46.55
CA LYS A 406 5.39 12.94 -46.76
C LYS A 406 5.49 14.33 -47.39
N ARG A 407 6.61 15.02 -47.19
CA ARG A 407 6.88 16.38 -47.69
C ARG A 407 7.83 16.42 -48.88
N ASN A 408 8.17 15.26 -49.47
CA ASN A 408 9.11 15.13 -50.60
C ASN A 408 10.50 15.74 -50.35
N ILE A 409 10.96 15.73 -49.10
CA ILE A 409 12.28 16.22 -48.72
C ILE A 409 13.29 15.08 -48.90
N LYS A 410 14.32 15.31 -49.72
CA LYS A 410 15.41 14.36 -49.95
C LYS A 410 16.40 14.41 -48.79
N VAL A 411 16.77 13.24 -48.29
CA VAL A 411 17.72 13.02 -47.20
C VAL A 411 19.12 12.78 -47.76
#